data_AF-A0A357V057-F1
#
_entry.id   AF-A0A357V057-F1
#
_cell.length_a   1.000
_cell.length_b   1.000
_cell.length_c   1.000
_cell.angle_alpha   90.00
_cell.angle_beta   90.00
_cell.angle_gamma   90.00
#
_symmetry.space_group_name_H-M   'P 1'
#
loop_
_entity.id
_entity.type
_entity.pdbx_description
1 polymer ?
#
loop_
_entity_poly.entity_id
_entity_poly.type
_entity_poly.pdbx_seq_one_letter_code
_entity_poly.pdbx_strand_id
1 'polypeptide(L)' 'GERRGLALVAGGALGNIIDRWRQGAVTDFLDFHWQGLHWPAFNAADVFIFLGAFLILTSTFLNGTKNKG' A
#
# COMPACT_ATOMS: atom_id res chain seq x y z
N GLY A 1 -13.30 2.63 -8.35
CA GLY A 1 -12.23 2.23 -7.43
C GLY A 1 -11.09 3.22 -7.45
N GLU A 2 -10.64 3.60 -8.65
CA GLU A 2 -9.46 4.43 -8.90
C GLU A 2 -9.23 5.62 -7.96
N ARG A 3 -10.17 6.57 -7.82
CA ARG A 3 -9.96 7.75 -6.94
C ARG A 3 -9.66 7.39 -5.49
N ARG A 4 -10.33 6.36 -4.96
CA ARG A 4 -10.09 5.86 -3.59
C ARG A 4 -8.74 5.16 -3.51
N GLY A 5 -8.36 4.41 -4.54
CA GLY A 5 -7.05 3.75 -4.60
C GLY A 5 -5.91 4.75 -4.67
N LEU A 6 -6.04 5.83 -5.45
CA LEU A 6 -5.08 6.93 -5.49
C LEU A 6 -4.96 7.64 -4.14
N ALA A 7 -6.08 7.88 -3.45
CA ALA A 7 -6.07 8.47 -2.11
C ALA A 7 -5.36 7.58 -1.09
N LEU A 8 -5.54 6.25 -1.16
CA LEU A 8 -4.85 5.28 -0.30
C LEU A 8 -3.34 5.26 -0.56
N VAL A 9 -2.92 5.20 -1.83
CA VAL A 9 -1.50 5.24 -2.22
C VAL A 9 -0.86 6.55 -1.77
N ALA A 10 -1.51 7.68 -2.05
CA ALA A 10 -1.00 9.00 -1.65
C ALA A 10 -0.91 9.13 -0.12
N GLY A 11 -1.93 8.69 0.62
CA GLY A 11 -1.94 8.73 2.07
C GLY A 11 -0.83 7.89 2.69
N GLY A 12 -0.63 6.66 2.23
CA GLY A 12 0.46 5.80 2.70
C GLY A 12 1.85 6.37 2.35
N ALA A 13 2.04 6.83 1.11
CA ALA A 13 3.29 7.47 0.71
C ALA A 13 3.61 8.71 1.56
N LEU A 14 2.61 9.56 1.83
CA LEU A 14 2.77 10.72 2.71
C LEU A 14 3.11 10.31 4.15
N GLY A 15 2.49 9.25 4.70
CA GLY A 15 2.85 8.73 6.02
C GLY A 15 4.34 8.35 6.12
N ASN A 16 4.81 7.58 5.14
CA ASN A 16 6.21 7.17 5.06
C ASN A 16 7.20 8.35 4.82
N ILE A 17 6.75 9.43 4.19
CA ILE A 17 7.55 10.66 4.04
C ILE A 17 7.59 11.43 5.35
N ILE A 18 6.46 11.57 6.04
CA ILE A 18 6.37 12.26 7.33
C ILE A 18 7.24 11.56 8.38
N ASP A 19 7.24 10.23 8.40
CA ASP A 19 8.10 9.45 9.30
C ASP A 19 9.58 9.73 9.03
N ARG A 20 10.00 9.66 7.76
CA ARG A 20 11.38 10.01 7.37
C ARG A 20 11.75 11.43 7.77
N TRP A 21 10.84 12.39 7.61
CA TRP A 21 11.09 13.77 7.96
C TRP A 21 11.24 13.98 9.47
N ARG A 22 10.43 13.28 10.29
CA ARG A 22 10.42 13.44 11.75
C ARG A 22 11.48 12.60 12.46
N GLN A 23 11.77 11.41 11.95
CA GLN A 23 12.56 10.38 12.63
C GLN A 23 13.86 10.04 11.88
N GLY A 24 14.05 10.53 10.65
CA GLY A 24 15.18 10.21 9.78
C GLY A 24 15.07 8.85 9.08
N ALA A 25 14.07 8.04 9.43
CA ALA A 25 13.81 6.72 8.86
C ALA A 25 12.30 6.41 8.89
N VAL A 26 11.90 5.34 8.21
CA VAL A 26 10.55 4.76 8.37
C VAL A 26 10.58 3.75 9.50
N THR A 27 9.57 3.79 10.36
CA THR A 27 9.42 2.82 11.45
C THR A 27 8.55 1.66 11.00
N ASP A 28 9.16 0.50 10.83
CA ASP A 28 8.45 -0.75 10.57
C ASP A 28 8.14 -1.43 11.91
N PHE A 29 6.85 -1.68 12.17
CA PHE A 29 6.38 -2.21 13.46
C PHE A 29 5.66 -3.56 13.34
N LEU A 30 5.34 -4.00 12.12
CA LEU A 30 4.78 -5.33 11.87
C LEU A 30 5.89 -6.22 11.33
N ASP A 31 6.35 -7.16 12.15
CA ASP A 31 7.29 -8.22 11.77
C ASP A 31 6.59 -9.58 11.96
N PHE A 32 6.53 -10.38 10.90
CA PHE A 32 5.91 -11.70 10.92
C PHE A 32 6.96 -12.75 10.61
N HIS A 33 7.03 -13.77 11.46
CA HIS A 33 7.98 -14.85 11.28
C HIS A 33 7.34 -16.22 11.52
N TRP A 34 7.80 -17.23 10.80
CA TRP A 34 7.34 -18.60 10.95
C TRP A 34 8.49 -19.58 10.71
N GLN A 35 8.76 -20.45 11.69
CA GLN A 35 9.80 -21.51 11.61
C GLN A 35 11.17 -21.02 11.10
N GLY A 36 11.60 -19.84 11.53
CA GLY A 36 12.88 -19.25 11.12
C GLY A 36 12.86 -18.48 9.79
N LEU A 37 11.74 -18.50 9.07
CA LEU A 37 11.51 -17.61 7.94
C LEU A 37 10.94 -16.28 8.45
N HIS A 38 11.58 -15.17 8.08
CA HIS A 38 11.10 -13.82 8.37
C HIS A 38 10.47 -13.23 7.11
N TRP A 39 9.21 -12.82 7.23
CA TRP A 39 8.62 -11.92 6.27
C TRP A 39 9.21 -10.52 6.47
N PRO A 40 9.47 -9.75 5.40
CA PRO A 40 9.96 -8.38 5.55
C PRO A 40 9.04 -7.57 6.47
N ALA A 41 9.62 -6.88 7.45
CA ALA A 41 8.86 -6.00 8.30
C ALA A 41 8.19 -4.88 7.48
N PHE A 42 7.01 -4.44 7.89
CA PHE A 42 6.27 -3.38 7.23
C PHE A 42 5.46 -2.55 8.22
N ASN A 43 4.85 -1.48 7.73
CA ASN A 43 4.01 -0.60 8.54
C ASN A 43 2.62 -0.38 7.92
N ALA A 44 1.79 0.43 8.58
CA ALA A 44 0.44 0.73 8.09
C ALA A 44 0.43 1.53 6.77
N ALA A 45 1.44 2.37 6.53
CA ALA A 45 1.56 3.12 5.27
C ALA A 45 1.76 2.16 4.08
N ASP A 46 2.57 1.10 4.24
CA ASP A 46 2.78 0.09 3.21
C ASP A 46 1.49 -0.69 2.91
N VAL A 47 0.69 -0.99 3.94
CA VAL A 47 -0.63 -1.62 3.77
C VAL A 47 -1.57 -0.73 2.95
N PHE A 48 -1.61 0.58 3.22
CA PHE A 48 -2.44 1.50 2.43
C PHE A 48 -1.97 1.62 0.98
N ILE A 49 -0.66 1.66 0.75
CA ILE A 49 -0.09 1.65 -0.60
C ILE A 49 -0.50 0.36 -1.34
N PHE A 50 -0.35 -0.80 -0.69
CA PHE A 50 -0.71 -2.09 -1.28
C PHE A 50 -2.21 -2.17 -1.62
N LEU A 51 -3.09 -1.84 -0.67
CA LEU A 51 -4.53 -1.86 -0.89
C LEU A 51 -4.98 -0.85 -1.96
N GLY A 52 -4.37 0.33 -1.98
CA GLY A 52 -4.65 1.34 -2.99
C GLY A 52 -4.24 0.89 -4.39
N ALA A 53 -3.05 0.32 -4.54
CA ALA A 53 -2.56 -0.26 -5.79
C ALA A 53 -3.46 -1.43 -6.26
N PHE A 54 -3.83 -2.33 -5.35
CA PHE A 54 -4.75 -3.43 -5.63
C PHE A 54 -6.12 -2.92 -6.10
N LEU A 55 -6.66 -1.87 -5.47
CA LEU A 55 -7.93 -1.27 -5.86
C LEU A 55 -7.88 -0.59 -7.22
N ILE A 56 -6.77 0.08 -7.56
CA ILE A 56 -6.56 0.66 -8.89
C ILE A 56 -6.52 -0.46 -9.93
N LEU A 57 -5.69 -1.48 -9.71
CA LEU A 57 -5.50 -2.59 -10.64
C LEU A 57 -6.82 -3.33 -10.93
N THR A 58 -7.57 -3.67 -9.88
CA THR A 58 -8.88 -4.33 -10.01
C THR A 58 -9.91 -3.44 -10.69
N SER A 59 -9.95 -2.13 -10.37
CA SER A 59 -10.82 -1.15 -11.06
C SER A 59 -10.51 -1.11 -12.56
N THR A 60 -9.24 -1.05 -12.94
CA THR A 60 -8.80 -1.01 -14.34
C THR A 60 -9.20 -2.28 -15.11
N PHE A 61 -8.96 -3.47 -14.54
CA PHE A 61 -9.32 -4.72 -15.21
C PHE A 61 -10.84 -4.89 -15.35
N LEU A 62 -11.62 -4.59 -14.32
CA LEU A 62 -13.09 -4.68 -14.37
C LEU A 62 -13.67 -3.69 -15.40
N ASN A 63 -13.16 -2.46 -15.46
CA ASN A 63 -13.60 -1.48 -16.46
C ASN A 63 -13.20 -1.91 -17.88
N GLY A 64 -12.03 -2.53 -18.06
CA GLY A 64 -11.59 -3.09 -19.34
C GLY A 64 -12.49 -4.22 -19.84
N THR A 65 -13.09 -5.01 -18.95
CA THR A 65 -14.08 -6.05 -19.34
C THR A 65 -15.42 -5.47 -19.75
N LYS A 66 -15.89 -4.40 -19.10
CA LYS A 66 -17.16 -3.75 -19.45
C LYS A 66 -17.16 -3.10 -20.84
N ASN A 67 -16.02 -2.61 -21.30
CA ASN A 67 -15.89 -1.98 -22.63
C ASN A 67 -15.80 -2.98 -23.80
N LYS A 68 -15.75 -4.28 -23.53
CA LYS A 68 -15.70 -5.34 -24.56
C LYS A 68 -17.03 -6.09 -24.73
N GLY A 69 -18.07 -5.70 -23.98
CA GLY A 69 -19.43 -6.26 -24.05
C GLY A 69 -20.41 -5.35 -24.75
#